data_AF-A0A970B1P8-F1
#
_entry.id   AF-A0A970B1P8-F1
#
_cell.length_a   1.000
_cell.length_b   1.000
_cell.length_c   1.000
_cell.angle_alpha   90.00
_cell.angle_beta   90.00
_cell.angle_gamma   90.00
#
_symmetry.space_group_name_H-M   'P 1'
#
loop_
_entity.id
_entity.type
_entity.pdbx_description
1 polymer ?
#
loop_
_entity_poly.entity_id
_entity_poly.type
_entity_poly.pdbx_seq_one_letter_code
_entity_poly.pdbx_strand_id
1 'polypeptide(L)'
;GFTFSVGKFDHNDNKTNAGMFQLDYDFDKTLFGSPIGDFKPVVGFLVTDDNAKYGYAGVRLDYKLANNSVLISPSFTPGVFGKGDGKDLGHNIEFKTQLRAALNLSSTSNIGISYSHISNASLGDKNPGANNYSISFQKNF
;
A
#
# COMPACT_ATOMS: atom_id res chain seq x y z
N GLY A 1 -8.78 10.74 -3.30
CA GLY A 1 -9.22 9.97 -4.48
C GLY A 1 -9.22 8.49 -4.18
N PHE A 2 -9.80 7.70 -5.07
CA PHE A 2 -9.73 6.24 -5.01
C PHE A 2 -8.55 5.75 -5.84
N THR A 3 -7.74 4.86 -5.27
CA THR A 3 -6.63 4.19 -5.96
C THR A 3 -6.94 2.70 -6.05
N PHE A 4 -7.10 2.21 -7.28
CA PHE A 4 -7.33 0.81 -7.60
C PHE A 4 -6.02 0.18 -8.02
N SER A 5 -5.63 -0.93 -7.41
CA SER A 5 -4.35 -1.58 -7.67
C SER A 5 -4.52 -3.08 -7.90
N VAL A 6 -3.71 -3.61 -8.82
CA VAL A 6 -3.56 -5.04 -9.06
C VAL A 6 -2.07 -5.39 -9.07
N GLY A 7 -1.71 -6.58 -8.59
CA GLY A 7 -0.30 -6.95 -8.51
C GLY A 7 -0.04 -8.35 -8.00
N LYS A 8 1.17 -8.56 -7.48
CA LYS A 8 1.57 -9.81 -6.81
C LYS A 8 1.90 -9.59 -5.35
N PHE A 9 1.25 -10.37 -4.50
CA PHE A 9 1.57 -10.53 -3.09
C PHE A 9 2.72 -11.55 -2.93
N ASP A 10 3.64 -11.28 -2.00
CA ASP A 10 4.79 -12.12 -1.64
C ASP A 10 5.58 -12.67 -2.85
N HIS A 11 5.90 -11.79 -3.80
CA HIS A 11 6.36 -12.17 -5.14
C HIS A 11 7.71 -12.90 -5.18
N ASN A 12 8.47 -12.86 -4.09
CA ASN A 12 9.80 -13.46 -3.96
C ASN A 12 9.75 -14.88 -3.38
N ASP A 13 8.58 -15.37 -2.97
CA ASP A 13 8.38 -16.73 -2.45
C ASP A 13 7.46 -17.53 -3.39
N ASN A 14 8.04 -18.51 -4.08
CA ASN A 14 7.30 -19.31 -5.06
C ASN A 14 6.20 -20.19 -4.43
N LYS A 15 6.20 -20.39 -3.11
CA LYS A 15 5.20 -21.22 -2.41
C LYS A 15 4.00 -20.44 -1.91
N THR A 16 4.15 -19.14 -1.74
CA THR A 16 3.17 -18.29 -1.06
C THR A 16 2.84 -17.00 -1.82
N ASN A 17 3.40 -16.83 -3.02
CA ASN A 17 2.99 -15.75 -3.90
C ASN A 17 1.53 -15.93 -4.37
N ALA A 18 0.84 -14.80 -4.50
CA ALA A 18 -0.57 -14.74 -4.84
C ALA A 18 -0.85 -13.52 -5.72
N GLY A 19 -1.86 -13.59 -6.58
CA GLY A 19 -2.43 -12.42 -7.22
C GLY A 19 -3.10 -11.52 -6.17
N MET A 20 -3.00 -10.20 -6.29
CA MET A 20 -3.62 -9.28 -5.34
C MET A 20 -4.42 -8.17 -6.00
N PHE A 21 -5.48 -7.77 -5.32
CA PHE A 21 -6.26 -6.56 -5.56
C PHE A 21 -6.21 -5.68 -4.31
N GLN A 22 -6.04 -4.37 -4.51
CA GLN A 22 -6.00 -3.38 -3.43
C GLN A 22 -6.82 -2.15 -3.81
N LEU A 23 -7.60 -1.66 -2.85
CA LEU A 23 -8.34 -0.40 -2.95
C LEU A 23 -7.94 0.52 -1.81
N ASP A 24 -7.45 1.70 -2.15
CA ASP A 24 -7.17 2.78 -1.20
C ASP A 24 -8.11 3.96 -1.42
N TYR A 25 -8.47 4.62 -0.31
CA TYR A 25 -9.02 5.95 -0.31
C TYR A 25 -7.99 6.94 0.28
N ASP A 26 -7.52 7.82 -0.59
CA ASP A 26 -6.53 8.83 -0.33
C ASP A 26 -7.19 10.15 0.06
N PHE A 27 -7.11 10.53 1.34
CA PHE A 27 -7.64 11.81 1.81
C PHE A 27 -6.73 12.95 1.33
N ASP A 28 -7.33 14.07 0.90
CA ASP A 28 -6.61 15.31 0.60
C ASP A 28 -6.64 16.30 1.77
N LYS A 29 -6.56 15.76 2.99
CA LYS A 29 -6.48 16.53 4.22
C LYS A 29 -5.09 16.40 4.79
N THR A 30 -4.41 17.50 5.05
CA THR A 30 -3.17 17.48 5.83
C THR A 30 -3.51 17.24 7.31
N LEU A 31 -2.96 16.16 7.88
CA LEU A 31 -3.04 15.89 9.33
C LEU A 31 -2.07 16.78 10.09
N PHE A 32 -0.81 16.79 9.64
CA PHE A 32 0.25 17.64 10.17
C PHE A 32 1.34 17.85 9.10
N GLY A 33 1.98 19.02 9.14
CA GLY A 33 3.13 19.35 8.29
C GLY A 33 4.45 18.99 8.96
N SER A 34 5.49 18.80 8.17
CA SER A 34 6.86 18.56 8.63
C SER A 34 7.89 19.09 7.63
N PRO A 35 9.18 19.20 8.00
CA PRO A 35 10.22 19.58 7.04
C PRO A 35 10.34 18.63 5.84
N ILE A 36 9.84 17.40 5.97
CA ILE A 36 9.84 16.40 4.89
C ILE A 36 8.52 16.36 4.13
N GLY A 37 7.52 17.20 4.43
CA GLY A 37 6.25 17.29 3.72
C GLY A 37 5.02 17.09 4.61
N ASP A 38 3.85 17.15 3.96
CA ASP A 38 2.53 17.04 4.59
C ASP A 38 2.10 15.59 4.72
N PHE A 39 1.82 15.16 5.95
CA PHE A 39 1.27 13.84 6.23
C PHE A 39 -0.23 13.84 5.97
N LYS A 40 -0.66 12.98 5.06
CA LYS A 40 -2.05 12.81 4.66
C LYS A 40 -2.58 11.43 5.06
N PRO A 41 -3.83 11.31 5.54
CA PRO A 41 -4.40 10.03 5.87
C PRO A 41 -4.65 9.18 4.62
N VAL A 42 -4.53 7.87 4.79
CA VAL A 42 -4.93 6.86 3.82
C VAL A 42 -5.61 5.71 4.55
N VAL A 43 -6.66 5.15 3.96
CA VAL A 43 -7.31 3.92 4.40
C VAL A 43 -7.45 3.00 3.20
N GLY A 44 -7.31 1.70 3.40
CA GLY A 44 -7.44 0.77 2.30
C GLY A 44 -7.66 -0.66 2.74
N PHE A 45 -7.90 -1.49 1.76
CA PHE A 45 -7.90 -2.94 1.93
C PHE A 45 -7.18 -3.61 0.77
N LEU A 46 -6.61 -4.77 1.07
CA LEU A 46 -5.97 -5.67 0.13
C LEU A 46 -6.60 -7.05 0.29
N VAL A 47 -6.84 -7.71 -0.83
CA VAL A 47 -7.25 -9.12 -0.90
C VAL A 47 -6.39 -9.84 -1.93
N THR A 48 -6.22 -11.14 -1.73
CA THR A 48 -5.44 -12.01 -2.61
C THR A 48 -6.29 -13.16 -3.15
N ASP A 49 -5.79 -13.83 -4.19
CA ASP A 49 -6.44 -15.03 -4.77
C ASP A 49 -6.28 -16.30 -3.91
N ASP A 50 -5.47 -16.25 -2.85
CA ASP A 50 -5.40 -17.24 -1.77
C ASP A 50 -6.25 -16.86 -0.53
N ASN A 51 -7.21 -15.95 -0.70
CA ASN A 51 -8.16 -15.50 0.33
C ASN A 51 -7.55 -14.73 1.52
N ALA A 52 -6.27 -14.34 1.48
CA ALA A 52 -5.74 -13.41 2.47
C ALA A 52 -6.41 -12.03 2.35
N LYS A 53 -6.55 -11.35 3.49
CA LYS A 53 -7.22 -10.04 3.62
C LYS A 53 -6.41 -9.15 4.53
N TYR A 54 -6.27 -7.89 4.17
CA TYR A 54 -5.58 -6.89 4.99
C TYR A 54 -6.35 -5.59 4.96
N GLY A 55 -6.90 -5.16 6.10
CA GLY A 55 -7.53 -3.85 6.27
C GLY A 55 -6.61 -2.92 7.04
N TYR A 56 -6.36 -1.72 6.54
CA TYR A 56 -5.34 -0.84 7.11
C TYR A 56 -5.72 0.64 7.02
N ALA A 57 -5.15 1.43 7.92
CA ALA A 57 -5.22 2.88 7.91
C ALA A 57 -3.89 3.45 8.39
N GLY A 58 -3.50 4.60 7.85
CA GLY A 58 -2.24 5.22 8.23
C GLY A 58 -1.99 6.52 7.49
N VAL A 59 -0.73 6.76 7.17
CA VAL A 59 -0.28 8.04 6.62
C VAL A 59 0.53 7.83 5.35
N ARG A 60 0.42 8.81 4.44
CA ARG A 60 1.28 8.96 3.28
C ARG A 60 1.86 10.38 3.21
N LEU A 61 2.95 10.50 2.50
CA LEU A 61 3.51 11.78 2.04
C LEU A 61 3.38 11.83 0.52
N ASP A 62 3.29 13.04 -0.04
CA ASP A 62 3.14 13.25 -1.49
C ASP A 62 4.24 14.22 -1.99
N TYR A 63 5.26 13.69 -2.66
CA TYR A 63 6.32 14.49 -3.29
C TYR A 63 6.01 14.69 -4.77
N LYS A 64 5.78 15.94 -5.16
CA LYS A 64 5.55 16.32 -6.56
C LYS A 64 6.87 16.69 -7.23
N LEU A 65 7.20 15.99 -8.31
CA LEU A 65 8.41 16.18 -9.11
C LEU A 65 8.05 16.52 -10.56
N ALA A 66 9.06 16.95 -11.33
CA ALA A 66 8.95 17.22 -12.77
C ALA A 66 7.74 18.11 -13.11
N ASN A 67 7.67 19.30 -12.53
CA ASN A 67 6.55 20.25 -12.69
C ASN A 67 5.18 19.62 -12.38
N ASN A 68 5.11 18.83 -11.30
CA ASN A 68 3.92 18.10 -10.87
C ASN A 68 3.46 16.99 -11.82
N SER A 69 4.27 16.54 -12.79
CA SER A 69 3.91 15.41 -13.65
C SER A 69 4.16 14.06 -12.99
N VAL A 70 5.09 14.00 -12.03
CA VAL A 70 5.47 12.79 -11.29
C VAL A 70 5.12 12.96 -9.82
N LEU A 71 4.51 11.93 -9.22
CA LEU A 71 4.22 11.86 -7.79
C LEU A 71 4.96 10.68 -7.17
N ILE A 72 5.73 10.93 -6.11
CA ILE A 72 6.34 9.90 -5.28
C ILE A 72 5.66 9.93 -3.91
N SER A 73 5.05 8.82 -3.52
CA SER A 73 4.28 8.73 -2.28
C SER A 73 4.76 7.55 -1.42
N PRO A 74 5.66 7.77 -0.45
CA PRO A 74 5.88 6.81 0.61
C PRO A 74 4.69 6.80 1.57
N SER A 75 4.40 5.65 2.14
CA SER A 75 3.31 5.47 3.11
C SER A 75 3.64 4.39 4.13
N PHE A 76 3.01 4.53 5.29
CA PHE A 76 3.08 3.59 6.38
C PHE A 76 1.67 3.38 6.94
N THR A 77 1.22 2.14 6.93
CA THR A 77 -0.14 1.77 7.33
C THR A 77 -0.12 0.54 8.23
N PRO A 78 -0.37 0.67 9.55
CA PRO A 78 -0.76 -0.48 10.37
C PRO A 78 -2.13 -1.01 9.94
N GLY A 79 -2.38 -2.29 10.22
CA GLY A 79 -3.63 -2.92 9.88
C GLY A 79 -3.83 -4.29 10.49
N VAL A 80 -4.98 -4.88 10.18
CA VAL A 80 -5.37 -6.23 10.60
C VAL A 80 -5.30 -7.16 9.40
N PHE A 81 -4.51 -8.24 9.54
CA PHE A 81 -4.28 -9.27 8.55
C PHE A 81 -5.03 -10.55 8.90
N GLY A 82 -5.72 -11.11 7.92
CA GLY A 82 -6.27 -12.45 7.94
C GLY A 82 -5.58 -13.27 6.86
N LYS A 83 -4.88 -14.33 7.28
CA LYS A 83 -3.98 -15.10 6.40
C LYS A 83 -4.62 -15.82 5.21
N GLY A 84 -5.93 -16.11 5.27
CA GLY A 84 -6.57 -16.99 4.29
C GLY A 84 -5.85 -18.34 4.19
N ASP A 85 -5.68 -18.82 2.97
CA ASP A 85 -5.00 -20.06 2.60
C ASP A 85 -3.53 -19.81 2.19
N GLY A 86 -3.08 -18.56 2.31
CA GLY A 86 -1.80 -18.05 1.84
C GLY A 86 -0.67 -17.97 2.86
N LYS A 87 0.19 -16.95 2.70
CA LYS A 87 1.31 -16.66 3.60
C LYS A 87 0.81 -16.45 5.04
N ASP A 88 1.36 -17.25 5.95
CA ASP A 88 1.16 -17.04 7.38
C ASP A 88 2.20 -16.07 7.93
N LEU A 89 1.78 -14.81 8.13
CA LEU A 89 2.62 -13.74 8.66
C LEU A 89 2.92 -13.88 10.16
N GLY A 90 2.25 -14.78 10.89
CA GLY A 90 2.54 -15.06 12.29
C GLY A 90 1.87 -14.14 13.30
N HIS A 91 1.19 -13.08 12.85
CA HIS A 91 0.41 -12.20 13.72
C HIS A 91 -0.78 -11.59 12.95
N ASN A 92 -1.82 -11.16 13.68
CA ASN A 92 -2.98 -10.51 13.05
C ASN A 92 -2.77 -8.99 12.88
N ILE A 93 -1.86 -8.39 13.64
CA ILE A 93 -1.45 -6.99 13.45
C ILE A 93 -0.18 -6.95 12.65
N GLU A 94 -0.24 -6.24 11.53
CA GLU A 94 0.83 -6.14 10.54
C GLU A 94 1.02 -4.68 10.14
N PHE A 95 2.24 -4.31 9.77
CA PHE A 95 2.62 -2.98 9.31
C PHE A 95 3.03 -3.03 7.85
N LYS A 96 2.37 -2.24 7.02
CA LYS A 96 2.70 -2.09 5.61
C LYS A 96 3.44 -0.79 5.36
N THR A 97 4.68 -0.90 4.88
CA THR A 97 5.45 0.21 4.31
C THR A 97 5.37 0.11 2.80
N GLN A 98 5.04 1.20 2.11
CA GLN A 98 4.89 1.21 0.65
C GLN A 98 5.50 2.47 0.04
N LEU A 99 6.18 2.31 -1.09
CA LEU A 99 6.60 3.40 -1.97
C LEU A 99 5.83 3.30 -3.28
N ARG A 100 5.11 4.37 -3.64
CA ARG A 100 4.40 4.50 -4.90
C ARG A 100 5.05 5.58 -5.77
N ALA A 101 5.25 5.30 -7.04
CA ALA A 101 5.65 6.28 -8.05
C ALA A 101 4.57 6.36 -9.13
N ALA A 102 4.08 7.55 -9.45
CA ALA A 102 2.95 7.75 -10.35
C ALA A 102 3.15 8.90 -11.33
N LEU A 103 2.54 8.77 -12.50
CA LEU A 103 2.49 9.74 -13.58
C LEU A 103 1.07 10.31 -13.69
N ASN A 104 0.97 11.64 -13.59
CA ASN A 104 -0.31 12.33 -13.75
C ASN A 104 -0.75 12.28 -15.21
N LEU A 105 -1.93 11.70 -15.44
CA LEU A 105 -2.58 11.61 -16.75
C LEU A 105 -3.47 12.83 -17.00
N SER A 106 -4.01 13.40 -15.93
CA SER A 106 -4.82 14.61 -15.94
C SER A 106 -4.69 15.35 -14.59
N SER A 107 -5.39 16.46 -14.42
CA SER A 107 -5.51 17.14 -13.13
C SER A 107 -6.18 16.30 -12.02
N THR A 108 -6.86 15.21 -12.40
CA THR A 108 -7.66 14.39 -11.46
C THR A 108 -7.30 12.91 -11.48
N SER A 109 -6.33 12.47 -12.29
CA SER A 109 -6.00 11.05 -12.42
C SER A 109 -4.52 10.78 -12.66
N ASN A 110 -4.03 9.66 -12.14
CA ASN A 110 -2.69 9.16 -12.40
C ASN A 110 -2.64 7.64 -12.50
N ILE A 111 -1.60 7.15 -13.17
CA ILE A 111 -1.20 5.74 -13.17
C ILE A 111 0.09 5.61 -12.38
N GLY A 112 0.26 4.55 -11.61
CA GLY A 112 1.48 4.38 -10.82
C GLY A 112 1.86 2.95 -10.56
N ILE A 113 3.12 2.74 -10.25
CA ILE A 113 3.68 1.49 -9.77
C ILE A 113 3.97 1.61 -8.28
N SER A 114 3.91 0.50 -7.55
CA SER A 114 4.29 0.50 -6.14
C SER A 114 5.03 -0.77 -5.73
N TYR A 115 5.85 -0.63 -4.70
CA TYR A 115 6.45 -1.73 -3.97
C TYR A 115 6.11 -1.57 -2.48
N SER A 116 5.76 -2.67 -1.82
CA SER A 116 5.42 -2.66 -0.41
C SER A 116 5.98 -3.87 0.33
N HIS A 117 6.17 -3.72 1.63
CA HIS A 117 6.52 -4.79 2.54
C HIS A 117 5.55 -4.80 3.72
N ILE A 118 5.05 -5.97 4.08
CA ILE A 118 4.15 -6.20 5.22
C ILE A 118 4.86 -7.09 6.23
N SER A 119 4.94 -6.67 7.49
CA SER A 119 5.49 -7.49 8.59
C SER A 119 4.97 -7.04 9.97
N ASN A 120 5.09 -7.90 10.97
CA ASN A 120 4.56 -7.66 12.31
C ASN A 120 5.59 -7.13 13.32
N ALA A 121 6.80 -6.80 12.87
CA ALA A 121 7.90 -6.36 13.74
C ALA A 121 8.20 -7.33 14.90
N SER A 122 8.00 -8.63 14.68
CA SER A 122 8.19 -9.71 15.66
C SER A 122 7.26 -9.62 16.87
N LEU A 123 6.03 -9.12 16.67
CA LEU A 123 4.97 -9.16 17.69
C LEU A 123 4.38 -10.56 17.90
N GLY A 124 4.51 -11.45 16.93
CA GLY A 124 4.07 -12.85 17.01
C GLY A 124 5.24 -13.84 17.10
N ASP A 125 4.91 -15.14 17.08
CA ASP A 125 5.91 -16.23 17.20
C ASP A 125 6.87 -16.31 16.00
N LYS A 126 6.49 -15.72 14.87
CA LYS A 126 7.30 -15.62 13.65
C LYS A 126 7.01 -14.31 12.91
N ASN A 127 7.96 -13.90 12.06
CA ASN A 127 7.83 -12.72 11.22
C ASN A 127 8.52 -12.95 9.86
N PRO A 128 7.89 -13.73 8.95
CA PRO A 128 8.46 -13.97 7.62
C PRO A 128 8.36 -12.74 6.71
N GLY A 129 7.37 -11.87 6.96
CA GLY A 129 7.01 -10.76 6.08
C GLY A 129 6.46 -11.19 4.72
N ALA A 130 6.01 -10.21 3.93
CA ALA A 130 5.60 -10.37 2.54
C ALA A 130 6.00 -9.14 1.70
N ASN A 131 6.61 -9.37 0.54
CA ASN A 131 7.00 -8.32 -0.41
C ASN A 131 6.07 -8.29 -1.61
N ASN A 132 5.50 -7.12 -1.91
CA ASN A 132 4.48 -7.00 -2.94
C ASN A 132 4.83 -5.90 -3.94
N TYR A 133 4.40 -6.07 -5.20
CA TYR A 133 4.44 -5.01 -6.20
C TYR A 133 3.10 -4.88 -6.92
N SER A 134 2.72 -3.66 -7.32
CA SER A 134 1.46 -3.41 -8.02
C SER A 134 1.55 -2.33 -9.08
N ILE A 135 0.58 -2.36 -9.99
CA ILE A 135 0.22 -1.25 -10.88
C ILE A 135 -1.12 -0.72 -10.40
N SER A 136 -1.29 0.61 -10.46
CA SER A 136 -2.42 1.31 -9.87
C SER A 136 -2.95 2.41 -10.78
N PHE A 137 -4.26 2.63 -10.73
CA PHE A 137 -4.93 3.80 -11.30
C PHE A 137 -5.63 4.57 -10.18
N GLN A 138 -5.38 5.88 -10.10
CA GLN A 138 -6.03 6.76 -9.12
C GLN A 138 -6.95 7.76 -9.82
N LYS A 139 -8.11 8.01 -9.23
CA LYS A 139 -9.05 9.07 -9.61
C LYS A 139 -9.50 9.89 -8.41
N ASN A 140 -9.38 11.21 -8.52
CA ASN A 140 -10.02 12.19 -7.64
C ASN A 140 -11.37 12.60 -8.26
N PHE A 141 -12.42 12.60 -7.44
CA PHE A 141 -13.80 12.95 -7.80
C PHE A 141 -14.17 14.31 -7.23
#